data_AF-A0A380NHW1-F1
#
_entry.id   AF-A0A380NHW1-F1
#
_cell.length_a   1.000
_cell.length_b   1.000
_cell.length_c   1.000
_cell.angle_alpha   90.00
_cell.angle_beta   90.00
_cell.angle_gamma   90.00
#
_symmetry.space_group_name_H-M   'P 1'
#
loop_
_entity.id
_entity.type
_entity.pdbx_description
1 polymer ?
#
loop_
_entity_poly.entity_id
_entity_poly.type
_entity_poly.pdbx_seq_one_letter_code
_entity_poly.pdbx_strand_id
1 'polypeptide(L)'
;MIYFTSDLHLGHANAIRLSKRPFQSLEEMNETIINNYNSVVHANDIVYILGDLTFRLPIEEANSIIKRLKGTKILIRGNHDKEYNTALFEDILDFTTFRYNHVVFSMIHYPMMEWLHSRHNRGINLHGHIHSDGSYNERNVANGILRYDVGVDSHNYYPISLDEIFEKFRPYLKI
;
A
#
# COMPACT_ATOMS: atom_id res chain seq x y z
N MET A 1 -8.29 13.24 1.57
CA MET A 1 -7.72 12.54 0.40
C MET A 1 -7.71 11.04 0.67
N ILE A 2 -7.52 10.22 -0.36
CA ILE A 2 -7.36 8.78 -0.24
C ILE A 2 -5.94 8.41 -0.65
N TYR A 3 -5.25 7.68 0.21
CA TYR A 3 -3.90 7.17 -0.03
C TYR A 3 -3.86 5.65 0.04
N PHE A 4 -2.84 5.07 -0.59
CA PHE A 4 -2.53 3.66 -0.60
C PHE A 4 -1.07 3.44 -0.23
N THR A 5 -0.81 2.38 0.52
CA THR A 5 0.54 1.92 0.81
C THR A 5 0.51 0.43 1.11
N SER A 6 1.67 -0.24 1.09
CA SER A 6 1.81 -1.66 1.45
C SER A 6 3.25 -1.95 1.83
N ASP A 7 3.49 -3.10 2.46
CA ASP A 7 4.83 -3.66 2.68
C ASP A 7 5.73 -2.73 3.52
N LEU A 8 5.15 -2.01 4.47
CA LEU A 8 5.93 -1.10 5.33
C LEU A 8 7.01 -1.90 6.08
N HIS A 9 6.68 -3.12 6.51
CA HIS A 9 7.60 -4.01 7.20
C HIS A 9 8.32 -3.35 8.39
N LEU A 10 7.57 -2.57 9.17
CA LEU A 10 8.13 -1.93 10.36
C LEU A 10 8.59 -3.01 11.35
N GLY A 11 9.81 -2.87 11.85
CA GLY A 11 10.46 -3.90 12.68
C GLY A 11 11.19 -4.99 11.90
N HIS A 12 11.21 -4.96 10.56
CA HIS A 12 11.85 -6.00 9.75
C HIS A 12 13.29 -5.64 9.35
N ALA A 13 14.27 -5.86 10.22
CA ALA A 13 15.68 -5.54 9.89
C ALA A 13 16.17 -6.19 8.58
N ASN A 14 15.72 -7.41 8.28
CA ASN A 14 16.09 -8.12 7.05
C ASN A 14 15.49 -7.51 5.77
N ALA A 15 14.39 -6.74 5.85
CA ALA A 15 13.80 -6.08 4.68
C ALA A 15 14.80 -5.14 3.98
N ILE A 16 15.70 -4.51 4.75
CA ILE A 16 16.75 -3.66 4.21
C ILE A 16 17.56 -4.40 3.14
N ARG A 17 18.04 -5.60 3.47
CA ARG A 17 18.84 -6.40 2.54
C ARG A 17 17.98 -7.10 1.48
N LEU A 18 16.84 -7.67 1.89
CA LEU A 18 16.00 -8.50 1.01
C LEU A 18 15.33 -7.68 -0.09
N SER A 19 14.84 -6.49 0.25
CA SER A 19 14.17 -5.56 -0.68
C SER A 19 15.10 -4.44 -1.15
N LYS A 20 16.40 -4.53 -0.86
CA LYS A 20 17.44 -3.55 -1.24
C LYS A 20 17.13 -2.12 -0.81
N ARG A 21 16.52 -1.94 0.36
CA ARG A 21 16.21 -0.61 0.89
C ARG A 21 17.52 0.10 1.28
N PRO A 22 17.66 1.41 1.01
CA PRO A 22 18.91 2.15 1.17
C PRO A 22 19.13 2.62 2.62
N PHE A 23 18.72 1.84 3.62
CA PHE A 23 18.84 2.20 5.04
C PHE A 23 20.01 1.48 5.68
N GLN A 24 20.73 2.16 6.57
CA GLN A 24 21.88 1.59 7.30
C GLN A 24 21.44 0.86 8.57
N SER A 25 20.25 1.16 9.10
CA SER A 25 19.72 0.55 10.31
C SER A 25 18.21 0.37 10.28
N LEU A 26 17.70 -0.52 11.15
CA LEU A 26 16.26 -0.72 11.35
C LEU A 26 15.57 0.56 11.85
N GLU A 27 16.22 1.28 12.77
CA GLU A 27 15.70 2.54 13.31
C GLU A 27 15.54 3.57 12.19
N GLU A 28 16.58 3.77 11.38
CA GLU A 28 16.54 4.70 10.25
C GLU A 28 15.43 4.34 9.25
N MET A 29 15.26 3.05 8.93
CA MET A 29 14.19 2.59 8.05
C MET A 29 12.82 2.89 8.63
N ASN A 30 12.56 2.50 9.88
CA ASN A 30 11.26 2.69 10.53
C ASN A 30 10.91 4.18 10.60
N GLU A 31 11.84 5.01 11.08
CA GLU A 31 11.61 6.45 11.22
C GLU A 31 11.43 7.13 9.87
N THR A 32 12.20 6.76 8.85
CA THR A 32 12.03 7.33 7.50
C THR A 32 10.66 6.99 6.91
N ILE A 33 10.24 5.73 6.98
CA ILE A 33 8.93 5.31 6.45
C ILE A 33 7.80 6.02 7.19
N ILE A 34 7.87 6.10 8.53
CA ILE A 34 6.85 6.79 9.35
C ILE A 34 6.82 8.29 9.05
N ASN A 35 7.98 8.94 8.91
CA ASN A 35 8.06 10.36 8.59
C ASN A 35 7.53 10.66 7.18
N ASN A 36 7.91 9.87 6.19
CA ASN A 36 7.41 9.99 4.82
C ASN A 36 5.88 9.83 4.79
N TYR A 37 5.36 8.77 5.42
CA TYR A 37 3.92 8.57 5.59
C TYR A 37 3.24 9.80 6.21
N ASN A 38 3.73 10.28 7.35
CA ASN A 38 3.11 11.36 8.11
C ASN A 38 3.32 12.76 7.52
N SER A 39 4.19 12.88 6.51
CA SER A 39 4.41 14.14 5.77
C SER A 39 3.35 14.39 4.71
N VAL A 40 2.75 13.32 4.16
CA VAL A 40 1.70 13.41 3.12
C VAL A 40 0.31 13.05 3.64
N VAL A 41 0.21 12.23 4.68
CA VAL A 41 -1.06 11.83 5.29
C VAL A 41 -1.41 12.76 6.45
N HIS A 42 -2.62 13.30 6.44
CA HIS A 42 -3.20 14.12 7.50
C HIS A 42 -4.31 13.40 8.25
N ALA A 43 -4.79 13.99 9.36
CA ALA A 43 -5.73 13.34 10.28
C ALA A 43 -7.06 12.93 9.64
N ASN A 44 -7.54 13.68 8.64
CA ASN A 44 -8.83 13.45 7.99
C ASN A 44 -8.70 12.65 6.67
N ASP A 45 -7.50 12.14 6.35
CA ASP A 45 -7.29 11.32 5.17
C ASP A 45 -7.60 9.85 5.46
N ILE A 46 -8.01 9.13 4.42
CA ILE A 46 -8.20 7.68 4.46
C ILE A 46 -6.98 7.02 3.85
N VAL A 47 -6.43 6.01 4.52
CA VAL A 47 -5.30 5.25 4.03
C VAL A 47 -5.65 3.77 4.00
N TYR A 48 -5.65 3.21 2.79
CA TYR A 48 -5.71 1.77 2.60
C TYR A 48 -4.29 1.21 2.69
N ILE A 49 -4.03 0.37 3.69
CA ILE A 49 -2.75 -0.31 3.88
C ILE A 49 -2.92 -1.73 3.39
N LEU A 50 -2.31 -2.07 2.24
CA LEU A 50 -2.48 -3.34 1.55
C LEU A 50 -1.51 -4.41 2.06
N GLY A 51 -1.35 -4.48 3.38
CA GLY A 51 -0.73 -5.61 4.06
C GLY A 51 0.74 -5.42 4.43
N ASP A 52 1.24 -6.39 5.20
CA ASP A 52 2.62 -6.51 5.65
C ASP A 52 3.14 -5.24 6.36
N LEU A 53 2.35 -4.77 7.33
CA LEU A 53 2.54 -3.50 8.03
C LEU A 53 3.73 -3.58 9.00
N THR A 54 3.80 -4.65 9.81
CA THR A 54 4.91 -4.92 10.74
C THR A 54 5.42 -6.34 10.60
N PHE A 55 6.66 -6.62 10.98
CA PHE A 55 7.20 -7.98 10.96
C PHE A 55 7.66 -8.46 12.32
N ARG A 56 7.06 -9.55 12.81
CA ARG A 56 7.47 -10.33 14.01
C ARG A 56 7.70 -9.54 15.32
N LEU A 57 7.30 -8.28 15.42
CA LEU A 57 7.33 -7.50 16.66
C LEU A 57 6.34 -8.02 17.71
N PRO A 58 6.62 -7.86 19.02
CA PRO A 58 5.59 -8.02 20.06
C PRO A 58 4.34 -7.20 19.72
N ILE A 59 3.15 -7.72 20.04
CA ILE A 59 1.89 -7.08 19.60
C ILE A 59 1.71 -5.66 20.12
N GLU A 60 2.15 -5.40 21.35
CA GLU A 60 2.11 -4.05 21.95
C GLU A 60 3.04 -3.08 21.24
N GLU A 61 4.22 -3.54 20.82
CA GLU A 61 5.18 -2.73 20.06
C GLU A 61 4.64 -2.42 18.66
N ALA A 62 4.07 -3.42 17.97
CA ALA A 62 3.41 -3.23 16.69
C ALA A 62 2.26 -2.21 16.79
N ASN A 63 1.38 -2.36 17.79
CA ASN A 63 0.28 -1.43 18.04
C ASN A 63 0.79 -0.01 18.38
N SER A 64 1.89 0.11 19.12
CA SER A 64 2.52 1.41 19.43
C SER A 64 3.03 2.10 18.15
N ILE A 65 3.64 1.35 17.25
CA ILE A 65 4.10 1.86 15.95
C ILE A 65 2.91 2.27 15.07
N ILE A 66 1.87 1.44 14.97
CA ILE A 66 0.67 1.73 14.17
C ILE A 66 -0.02 3.02 14.64
N LYS A 67 -0.05 3.29 15.95
CA LYS A 67 -0.60 4.55 16.51
C LYS A 67 0.11 5.80 16.01
N ARG A 68 1.37 5.70 15.59
CA ARG A 68 2.15 6.83 15.06
C ARG A 68 1.72 7.20 13.64
N LEU A 69 1.05 6.32 12.90
CA LEU A 69 0.61 6.55 11.54
C LEU A 69 -0.70 7.36 11.53
N LYS A 70 -0.65 8.54 10.92
CA LYS A 70 -1.80 9.47 10.77
C LYS A 70 -2.92 8.88 9.89
N GLY A 71 -4.08 9.54 9.91
CA GLY A 71 -5.22 9.19 9.07
C GLY A 71 -6.05 8.00 9.57
N THR A 72 -7.22 7.87 8.97
CA THR A 72 -8.13 6.74 9.14
C THR A 72 -7.60 5.56 8.34
N LYS A 73 -7.20 4.49 9.04
CA LYS A 73 -6.51 3.34 8.45
C LYS A 73 -7.50 2.22 8.17
N ILE A 74 -7.45 1.69 6.95
CA ILE A 74 -8.15 0.46 6.55
C ILE A 74 -7.08 -0.55 6.17
N LEU A 75 -7.02 -1.68 6.87
CA LEU A 75 -6.04 -2.73 6.60
C LEU A 75 -6.63 -3.75 5.61
N ILE A 76 -5.91 -4.05 4.54
CA ILE A 76 -6.15 -5.21 3.70
C ILE A 76 -5.02 -6.20 3.98
N ARG A 77 -5.32 -7.27 4.73
CA ARG A 77 -4.34 -8.16 5.36
C ARG A 77 -3.36 -8.77 4.34
N GLY A 78 -2.08 -8.69 4.67
CA GLY A 78 -0.99 -9.44 4.06
C GLY A 78 -0.61 -10.68 4.86
N ASN A 79 0.36 -11.47 4.37
CA ASN A 79 0.79 -12.72 5.00
C ASN A 79 1.56 -12.53 6.32
N HIS A 80 2.09 -11.35 6.60
CA HIS A 80 2.86 -11.06 7.80
C HIS A 80 2.09 -10.28 8.86
N ASP A 81 0.90 -9.82 8.54
CA ASP A 81 0.06 -9.10 9.49
C ASP A 81 -0.41 -10.01 10.63
N LYS A 82 -0.55 -9.40 11.80
CA LYS A 82 -1.02 -10.05 13.02
C LYS A 82 -2.45 -9.61 13.30
N GLU A 83 -3.04 -10.23 14.32
CA GLU A 83 -4.27 -9.74 14.96
C GLU A 83 -3.95 -8.45 15.76
N TYR A 84 -3.84 -7.33 15.05
CA TYR A 84 -3.61 -6.01 15.64
C TYR A 84 -4.81 -5.55 16.46
N ASN A 85 -4.61 -4.50 17.27
CA ASN A 85 -5.72 -3.86 17.96
C ASN A 85 -6.67 -3.23 16.92
N THR A 86 -7.88 -3.77 16.82
CA THR A 86 -8.90 -3.34 15.85
C THR A 86 -9.31 -1.88 16.02
N ALA A 87 -9.20 -1.30 17.23
CA ALA A 87 -9.49 0.11 17.47
C ALA A 87 -8.51 1.08 16.78
N LEU A 88 -7.42 0.57 16.20
CA LEU A 88 -6.48 1.37 15.40
C LEU A 88 -6.88 1.49 13.94
N PHE A 89 -7.91 0.76 13.52
CA PHE A 89 -8.36 0.67 12.13
C PHE A 89 -9.87 0.98 12.06
N GLU A 90 -10.29 1.58 10.96
CA GLU A 90 -11.71 1.66 10.62
C GLU A 90 -12.23 0.29 10.19
N ASP A 91 -11.41 -0.47 9.46
CA ASP A 91 -11.76 -1.82 9.02
C ASP A 91 -10.49 -2.67 8.76
N ILE A 92 -10.65 -3.99 8.82
CA ILE A 92 -9.61 -4.99 8.55
C ILE A 92 -10.19 -6.10 7.66
N LEU A 93 -9.76 -6.13 6.41
CA LEU A 93 -10.33 -6.94 5.33
C LEU A 93 -9.26 -7.83 4.70
N ASP A 94 -9.66 -8.87 3.96
CA ASP A 94 -8.74 -9.68 3.14
C ASP A 94 -8.72 -9.21 1.67
N PHE A 95 -9.82 -8.61 1.22
CA PHE A 95 -10.03 -8.06 -0.10
C PHE A 95 -11.14 -7.02 -0.01
N THR A 96 -11.04 -5.93 -0.75
CA THR A 96 -12.16 -4.99 -0.87
C THR A 96 -12.15 -4.27 -2.21
N THR A 97 -13.27 -3.62 -2.51
CA THR A 97 -13.37 -2.73 -3.66
C THR A 97 -14.03 -1.42 -3.30
N PHE A 98 -13.63 -0.34 -3.96
CA PHE A 98 -14.43 0.88 -4.00
C PHE A 98 -14.50 1.43 -5.43
N ARG A 99 -15.45 2.33 -5.66
CA ARG A 99 -15.66 2.97 -6.96
C ARG A 99 -15.28 4.44 -6.90
N TYR A 100 -14.55 4.91 -7.91
CA TYR A 100 -14.19 6.31 -8.10
C TYR A 100 -14.21 6.63 -9.60
N ASN A 101 -14.88 7.72 -9.98
CA ASN A 101 -15.03 8.15 -11.40
C ASN A 101 -15.39 6.99 -12.35
N HIS A 102 -16.41 6.22 -11.99
CA HIS A 102 -16.89 5.02 -12.71
C HIS A 102 -15.91 3.83 -12.79
N VAL A 103 -14.68 3.97 -12.29
CA VAL A 103 -13.67 2.92 -12.21
C VAL A 103 -13.75 2.19 -10.87
N VAL A 104 -13.60 0.87 -10.88
CA VAL A 104 -13.52 0.04 -9.67
C VAL A 104 -12.06 -0.18 -9.29
N PHE A 105 -11.71 0.07 -8.04
CA PHE A 105 -10.40 -0.26 -7.48
C PHE A 105 -10.53 -1.56 -6.69
N SER A 106 -9.84 -2.62 -7.10
CA SER A 106 -9.77 -3.90 -6.39
C SER A 106 -8.49 -3.99 -5.58
N MET A 107 -8.62 -4.12 -4.27
CA MET A 107 -7.51 -4.04 -3.31
C MET A 107 -7.32 -5.36 -2.59
N ILE A 108 -6.10 -5.89 -2.68
CA ILE A 108 -5.65 -7.14 -2.06
C ILE A 108 -4.13 -7.09 -1.96
N HIS A 109 -3.54 -7.70 -0.94
CA HIS A 109 -2.09 -7.71 -0.78
C HIS A 109 -1.35 -8.33 -1.98
N TYR A 110 -1.86 -9.43 -2.54
CA TYR A 110 -1.22 -10.15 -3.65
C TYR A 110 -1.63 -9.63 -5.02
N PRO A 111 -0.72 -9.58 -6.02
CA PRO A 111 -1.07 -9.20 -7.39
C PRO A 111 -2.06 -10.20 -7.99
N MET A 112 -3.16 -9.70 -8.56
CA MET A 112 -4.14 -10.53 -9.24
C MET A 112 -3.86 -10.61 -10.74
N MET A 113 -4.07 -11.79 -11.35
CA MET A 113 -4.02 -11.94 -12.81
C MET A 113 -5.27 -11.37 -13.50
N GLU A 114 -6.43 -11.45 -12.85
CA GLU A 114 -7.68 -10.81 -13.29
C GLU A 114 -8.42 -10.25 -12.07
N TRP A 115 -9.20 -9.18 -12.26
CA TRP A 115 -9.96 -8.51 -11.19
C TRP A 115 -11.27 -7.94 -11.75
N LEU A 116 -12.11 -7.41 -10.86
CA LEU A 116 -13.41 -6.86 -11.24
C LEU A 116 -13.25 -5.75 -12.30
N HIS A 117 -13.93 -5.93 -13.42
CA HIS A 117 -13.92 -5.01 -14.58
C HIS A 117 -12.57 -4.83 -15.30
N SER A 118 -11.58 -5.71 -15.08
CA SER A 118 -10.29 -5.69 -15.79
C SER A 118 -10.47 -5.78 -17.31
N ARG A 119 -11.36 -6.66 -17.80
CA ARG A 119 -11.62 -6.91 -19.24
C ARG A 119 -12.26 -5.75 -20.00
N HIS A 120 -12.75 -4.74 -19.30
CA HIS A 120 -13.43 -3.58 -19.90
C HIS A 120 -12.67 -2.28 -19.70
N ASN A 121 -11.44 -2.33 -19.18
CA ASN A 121 -10.65 -1.17 -18.76
C ASN A 121 -11.44 -0.22 -17.83
N ARG A 122 -12.18 -0.81 -16.90
CA ARG A 122 -12.99 -0.11 -15.88
C ARG A 122 -12.65 -0.57 -14.46
N GLY A 123 -11.55 -1.30 -14.31
CA GLY A 123 -11.06 -1.81 -13.05
C GLY A 123 -9.55 -1.63 -12.94
N ILE A 124 -9.07 -1.20 -11.79
CA ILE A 124 -7.64 -1.13 -11.43
C ILE A 124 -7.41 -2.07 -10.24
N ASN A 125 -6.43 -2.97 -10.33
CA ASN A 125 -5.99 -3.75 -9.17
C ASN A 125 -4.83 -3.03 -8.46
N LEU A 126 -4.99 -2.76 -7.17
CA LEU A 126 -3.93 -2.30 -6.30
C LEU A 126 -3.46 -3.48 -5.45
N HIS A 127 -2.14 -3.65 -5.34
CA HIS A 127 -1.52 -4.71 -4.57
C HIS A 127 -0.18 -4.28 -3.96
N GLY A 128 0.44 -5.13 -3.15
CA GLY A 128 1.80 -4.99 -2.66
C GLY A 128 2.62 -6.23 -2.94
N HIS A 129 3.27 -6.77 -1.91
CA HIS A 129 3.88 -8.09 -1.81
C HIS A 129 5.16 -8.32 -2.63
N ILE A 130 5.26 -7.73 -3.82
CA ILE A 130 6.31 -8.09 -4.78
C ILE A 130 7.63 -7.34 -4.59
N HIS A 131 7.66 -6.30 -3.74
CA HIS A 131 8.83 -5.46 -3.48
C HIS A 131 9.52 -4.94 -4.75
N SER A 132 8.74 -4.46 -5.73
CA SER A 132 9.33 -3.85 -6.93
C SER A 132 9.94 -2.50 -6.61
N ASP A 133 10.95 -2.12 -7.38
CA ASP A 133 11.59 -0.78 -7.38
C ASP A 133 10.83 0.27 -8.22
N GLY A 134 9.54 0.05 -8.50
CA GLY A 134 8.74 0.89 -9.39
C GLY A 134 8.78 0.50 -10.88
N SER A 135 9.81 -0.21 -11.36
CA SER A 135 9.90 -0.63 -12.78
C SER A 135 8.76 -1.55 -13.22
N TYR A 136 8.16 -2.30 -12.30
CA TYR A 136 6.95 -3.06 -12.53
C TYR A 136 5.75 -2.15 -12.88
N ASN A 137 5.56 -1.06 -12.12
CA ASN A 137 4.48 -0.12 -12.36
C ASN A 137 4.66 0.62 -13.69
N GLU A 138 5.88 1.06 -13.99
CA GLU A 138 6.20 1.70 -15.27
C GLU A 138 5.86 0.79 -16.45
N ARG A 139 6.25 -0.49 -16.38
CA ARG A 139 5.91 -1.48 -17.41
C ARG A 139 4.41 -1.71 -17.51
N ASN A 140 3.70 -1.84 -16.40
CA ASN A 140 2.26 -2.05 -16.42
C ASN A 140 1.53 -0.88 -17.06
N VAL A 141 1.86 0.36 -16.67
CA VAL A 141 1.30 1.58 -17.26
C VAL A 141 1.59 1.64 -18.75
N ALA A 142 2.86 1.46 -19.17
CA ALA A 142 3.25 1.52 -20.58
C ALA A 142 2.50 0.49 -21.46
N ASN A 143 2.18 -0.68 -20.92
CA ASN A 143 1.47 -1.76 -21.62
C ASN A 143 -0.06 -1.73 -21.42
N GLY A 144 -0.61 -0.73 -20.73
CA GLY A 144 -2.04 -0.64 -20.45
C GLY A 144 -2.57 -1.74 -19.51
N ILE A 145 -1.70 -2.38 -18.73
CA ILE A 145 -2.05 -3.36 -17.71
C ILE A 145 -2.46 -2.58 -16.45
N LEU A 146 -3.77 -2.54 -16.15
CA LEU A 146 -4.35 -1.76 -15.05
C LEU A 146 -4.13 -2.39 -13.66
N ARG A 147 -2.88 -2.72 -13.34
CA ARG A 147 -2.44 -3.31 -12.08
C ARG A 147 -1.26 -2.53 -11.52
N TYR A 148 -1.30 -2.22 -10.24
CA TYR A 148 -0.39 -1.27 -9.63
C TYR A 148 0.08 -1.74 -8.26
N ASP A 149 1.38 -1.84 -8.09
CA ASP A 149 2.04 -2.09 -6.81
C ASP A 149 2.04 -0.79 -6.00
N VAL A 150 1.42 -0.77 -4.83
CA VAL A 150 1.39 0.34 -3.85
C VAL A 150 2.36 0.11 -2.69
N GLY A 151 3.22 -0.91 -2.78
CA GLY A 151 4.30 -1.17 -1.83
C GLY A 151 5.26 0.01 -1.73
N VAL A 152 5.73 0.29 -0.51
CA VAL A 152 6.63 1.43 -0.23
C VAL A 152 7.90 1.42 -1.08
N ASP A 153 8.39 0.24 -1.46
CA ASP A 153 9.58 0.06 -2.29
C ASP A 153 9.39 0.61 -3.72
N SER A 154 8.14 0.68 -4.21
CA SER A 154 7.80 1.22 -5.54
C SER A 154 7.61 2.73 -5.56
N HIS A 155 7.53 3.38 -4.40
CA HIS A 155 7.10 4.79 -4.25
C HIS A 155 8.03 5.62 -3.40
N ASN A 156 9.33 5.33 -3.44
CA ASN A 156 10.35 6.03 -2.65
C ASN A 156 10.02 6.09 -1.15
N TYR A 157 9.36 5.06 -0.63
CA TYR A 157 8.92 4.94 0.75
C TYR A 157 7.83 5.94 1.17
N TYR A 158 6.99 6.39 0.23
CA TYR A 158 5.81 7.20 0.49
C TYR A 158 4.49 6.45 0.20
N PRO A 159 3.39 6.79 0.87
CA PRO A 159 2.05 6.49 0.37
C PRO A 159 1.79 7.19 -0.96
N ILE A 160 1.04 6.54 -1.84
CA ILE A 160 0.62 7.10 -3.13
C ILE A 160 -0.87 7.50 -3.10
N SER A 161 -1.22 8.61 -3.73
CA SER A 161 -2.61 9.11 -3.73
C SER A 161 -3.48 8.45 -4.81
N LEU A 162 -4.80 8.43 -4.58
CA LEU A 162 -5.80 8.00 -5.56
C LEU A 162 -5.70 8.76 -6.89
N ASP A 163 -5.57 10.08 -6.83
CA ASP A 163 -5.53 10.92 -8.02
C ASP A 163 -4.27 10.63 -8.84
N GLU A 164 -3.13 10.42 -8.18
CA GLU A 164 -1.90 10.06 -8.86
C GLU A 164 -2.02 8.71 -9.61
N ILE A 165 -2.57 7.67 -8.97
CA ILE A 165 -2.79 6.38 -9.64
C ILE A 165 -3.78 6.54 -10.79
N PHE A 166 -4.88 7.26 -10.56
CA PHE A 166 -5.93 7.46 -11.56
C PHE A 166 -5.38 8.17 -12.80
N GLU A 167 -4.60 9.24 -12.64
CA GLU A 167 -4.03 9.98 -13.77
C GLU A 167 -3.01 9.14 -14.56
N LYS A 168 -2.22 8.26 -13.92
CA LYS A 168 -1.31 7.34 -14.65
C LYS A 168 -2.07 6.42 -15.60
N PHE A 169 -3.25 5.94 -15.21
CA PHE A 169 -4.05 5.02 -16.02
C PHE A 169 -5.13 5.68 -16.86
N ARG A 170 -5.40 6.96 -16.66
CA ARG A 170 -6.44 7.73 -17.37
C ARG A 170 -6.46 7.53 -18.88
N PRO A 171 -5.32 7.48 -19.60
CA PRO A 171 -5.32 7.25 -21.05
C PRO A 171 -5.91 5.88 -21.49
N TYR A 172 -5.95 4.90 -20.59
CA TYR A 172 -6.37 3.53 -20.90
C TYR A 172 -7.80 3.21 -20.41
N LEU A 173 -8.34 4.05 -19.51
CA LEU A 173 -9.63 3.85 -18.88
C LEU A 173 -10.79 4.16 -19.84
N LYS A 174 -11.82 3.29 -19.84
CA LYS A 174 -13.06 3.50 -20.61
C LYS A 174 -14.16 4.08 -19.70
N ILE A 175 -13.99 5.36 -19.34
CA ILE A 175 -14.96 6.15 -18.58
C ILE A 175 -16.00 6.81 -19.46
#